data_AF-A0A2T6K872-F1
#
_entry.id   AF-A0A2T6K872-F1
#
_cell.length_a   1.000
_cell.length_b   1.000
_cell.length_c   1.000
_cell.angle_alpha   90.00
_cell.angle_beta   90.00
_cell.angle_gamma   90.00
#
_symmetry.space_group_name_H-M   'P 1'
#
loop_
_entity.id
_entity.type
_entity.pdbx_description
1 polymer ?
#
loop_
_entity_poly.entity_id
_entity_poly.type
_entity_poly.pdbx_seq_one_letter_code
_entity_poly.pdbx_strand_id
1 'polypeptide(L)' 'MFRLLRLIIFSLCAFVAGIFYERSHAGDRCTAGGGLWIDKICVGVDLSND' A
#
# COMPACT_ATOMS: atom_id res chain seq x y z
N MET A 1 -22.40 26.92 3.91
CA MET A 1 -21.00 26.47 4.12
C MET A 1 -20.68 25.12 3.46
N PHE A 2 -21.26 24.78 2.30
CA PHE A 2 -21.04 23.49 1.62
C PHE A 2 -19.63 23.30 1.02
N ARG A 3 -18.90 24.41 0.81
CA ARG A 3 -17.57 24.40 0.19
C ARG A 3 -16.53 23.69 1.07
N LEU A 4 -16.61 23.83 2.39
CA LEU A 4 -15.68 23.19 3.32
C LEU A 4 -16.01 21.70 3.51
N LEU A 5 -17.29 21.37 3.65
CA LEU A 5 -17.75 19.97 3.79
C LEU A 5 -17.29 19.12 2.59
N ARG A 6 -17.40 19.66 1.37
CA ARG A 6 -16.93 19.02 0.14
C ARG A 6 -15.43 18.67 0.18
N LEU A 7 -14.59 19.57 0.69
CA LEU A 7 -13.14 19.34 0.78
C LEU A 7 -12.80 18.21 1.75
N ILE A 8 -13.48 18.16 2.90
CA ILE A 8 -13.28 17.11 3.91
C ILE A 8 -13.65 15.74 3.32
N ILE A 9 -14.80 15.65 2.62
CA ILE A 9 -15.25 14.41 1.98
C ILE A 9 -14.21 13.92 0.95
N PHE A 10 -13.75 14.80 0.05
CA PHE A 10 -12.76 14.40 -0.95
C PHE A 10 -11.42 14.01 -0.33
N SER A 11 -10.97 14.71 0.72
CA SER A 11 -9.75 14.37 1.45
C SER A 11 -9.84 12.99 2.12
N LEU A 12 -10.97 12.68 2.77
CA LEU A 12 -11.19 11.37 3.38
C LEU A 12 -11.24 10.26 2.33
N CYS A 13 -11.92 10.47 1.19
CA CYS A 13 -11.96 9.49 0.11
C CYS A 13 -10.56 9.22 -0.47
N ALA A 14 -9.76 10.27 -0.72
CA ALA A 14 -8.40 10.13 -1.21
C ALA A 14 -7.50 9.38 -0.21
N PHE A 15 -7.64 9.66 1.08
CA PHE A 15 -6.90 8.97 2.14
C PHE A 15 -7.22 7.47 2.19
N VAL A 16 -8.50 7.10 2.18
CA VAL A 16 -8.93 5.70 2.18
C VAL A 16 -8.45 4.98 0.92
N ALA A 17 -8.57 5.62 -0.25
CA ALA A 17 -8.05 5.07 -1.50
C ALA A 17 -6.53 4.81 -1.43
N GLY A 18 -5.76 5.72 -0.83
CA GLY A 18 -4.33 5.55 -0.59
C GLY A 18 -4.00 4.35 0.30
N ILE A 19 -4.71 4.19 1.42
CA ILE A 19 -4.52 3.04 2.33
C ILE A 19 -4.80 1.70 1.64
N PHE A 20 -5.87 1.63 0.83
CA PHE A 20 -6.19 0.42 0.07
C PHE A 20 -5.17 0.15 -1.05
N TYR A 21 -4.71 1.21 -1.72
CA TYR A 21 -3.66 1.10 -2.73
C TYR A 21 -2.36 0.55 -2.14
N GLU A 22 -1.91 1.05 -0.99
CA GLU A 22 -0.70 0.56 -0.33
C GLU A 22 -0.84 -0.90 0.12
N ARG A 23 -2.00 -1.28 0.70
CA ARG A 23 -2.23 -2.66 1.12
C ARG A 23 -2.31 -3.66 -0.03
N SER A 24 -2.90 -3.26 -1.16
CA SER A 24 -3.02 -4.13 -2.33
C SER A 24 -1.69 -4.28 -3.06
N HIS A 25 -0.91 -3.21 -3.20
CA HIS A 25 0.33 -3.22 -3.98
C HIS A 25 1.58 -3.60 -3.18
N ALA A 26 1.48 -3.84 -1.86
CA ALA A 26 2.62 -4.26 -1.05
C ALA A 26 3.27 -5.55 -1.56
N GLY A 27 2.45 -6.53 -1.99
CA GLY A 27 2.93 -7.77 -2.60
C GLY A 27 3.55 -7.56 -3.97
N ASP A 28 2.90 -6.79 -4.84
CA ASP A 28 3.40 -6.48 -6.19
C ASP A 28 4.72 -5.69 -6.15
N ARG A 29 4.90 -4.79 -5.17
CA ARG A 29 6.17 -4.09 -4.99
C ARG A 29 7.29 -5.02 -4.51
N CYS A 30 6.95 -6.00 -3.68
CA CYS A 30 7.92 -6.98 -3.23
C CYS A 30 8.43 -7.84 -4.39
N THR A 31 7.51 -8.38 -5.20
CA THR A 31 7.86 -9.21 -6.36
C THR A 31 8.54 -8.39 -7.46
N ALA A 32 8.13 -7.14 -7.68
CA ALA A 32 8.80 -6.22 -8.61
C ALA A 32 10.24 -5.87 -8.16
N GLY A 33 10.50 -5.84 -6.86
CA GLY A 33 11.84 -5.65 -6.29
C GLY A 33 12.72 -6.91 -6.30
N GLY A 34 12.23 -8.02 -6.84
CA GLY A 34 12.93 -9.31 -6.84
C GLY A 34 12.83 -10.08 -5.52
N GLY A 35 12.01 -9.62 -4.58
CA GLY A 35 11.73 -10.31 -3.31
C GLY A 35 10.59 -11.32 -3.42
N LEU A 36 10.49 -12.20 -2.43
CA LEU A 36 9.44 -13.21 -2.33
C LEU A 36 8.38 -12.76 -1.32
N TRP A 37 7.13 -12.65 -1.76
CA TRP A 37 6.00 -12.30 -0.90
C TRP A 37 5.45 -13.56 -0.22
N ILE A 38 5.75 -13.76 1.06
CA ILE A 38 5.32 -14.91 1.86
C ILE A 38 4.54 -14.39 3.07
N ASP A 39 3.36 -14.93 3.37
CA ASP A 39 2.60 -14.62 4.59
C ASP A 39 2.46 -13.12 4.92
N LYS A 40 2.16 -12.29 3.91
CA LYS A 40 2.03 -10.82 4.01
C LYS A 40 3.31 -10.06 4.40
N ILE A 41 4.46 -10.72 4.36
CA ILE A 41 5.77 -10.10 4.51
C ILE A 41 6.54 -10.18 3.19
N CYS A 42 7.35 -9.15 2.92
CA CYS A 42 8.29 -9.17 1.82
C CYS A 42 9.63 -9.70 2.32
N VAL A 43 10.05 -10.86 1.81
CA VAL A 43 11.36 -11.44 2.11
C VAL A 43 12.29 -11.10 0.96
N GLY A 44 13.31 -10.28 1.22
CA GLY A 44 14.38 -10.02 0.26
C GLY A 44 15.22 -11.29 0.04
N VAL A 45 15.75 -11.46 -1.17
CA VAL A 45 16.59 -12.62 -1.55
C VAL A 45 17.80 -12.81 -0.62
N ASP A 46 18.28 -11.72 0.01
CA ASP A 46 19.39 -11.76 0.98
C ASP A 46 19.07 -12.48 2.30
N LEU A 47 17.80 -12.72 2.63
CA LEU A 47 17.39 -13.43 3.87
C LEU A 47 17.18 -14.95 3.67
N SER A 48 17.31 -15.46 2.44
CA SER A 48 17.07 -16.89 2.15
C SER A 48 18.34 -17.76 2.24
N ASN A 49 19.48 -17.19 2.64
CA ASN A 49 20.79 -17.87 2.64
C ASN A 49 21.51 -17.74 4.00
N ASP A 50 20.76 -17.89 5.09
CA ASP A 50 21.26 -18.15 6.46
C ASP A 50 20.49 -19.35 7.04
#